data_AF-A0A7X8EVT6-F1
#
_entry.id   AF-A0A7X8EVT6-F1
#
_cell.length_a   1.000
_cell.length_b   1.000
_cell.length_c   1.000
_cell.angle_alpha   90.00
_cell.angle_beta   90.00
_cell.angle_gamma   90.00
#
_symmetry.space_group_name_H-M   'P 1'
#
loop_
_entity.id
_entity.type
_entity.pdbx_description
1 polymer ?
#
loop_
_entity_poly.entity_id
_entity_poly.type
_entity_poly.pdbx_seq_one_letter_code
_entity_poly.pdbx_strand_id
1 'polypeptide(L)' 'ITIDKYSYVASLDEVRENDYNLNIPRYVDTFEEEEPVDIDAVASELKELETEMQATDDIIAGFCKELDIPTPF' A
#
# COMPACT_ATOMS: atom_id res chain seq x y z
N ILE A 1 -24.73 13.32 18.31
CA ILE A 1 -23.40 12.73 18.54
C ILE A 1 -22.94 12.22 17.20
N THR A 2 -21.78 12.65 16.73
CA THR A 2 -21.18 12.18 15.47
C THR A 2 -20.06 11.24 15.86
N ILE A 3 -19.98 10.07 15.20
CA ILE A 3 -18.85 9.16 15.31
C ILE A 3 -18.12 9.26 13.97
N ASP A 4 -16.89 9.74 14.01
CA ASP A 4 -16.06 9.91 12.82
C ASP A 4 -16.05 8.63 11.96
N LYS A 5 -16.25 8.75 10.64
CA LYS A 5 -16.41 7.65 9.68
C LYS A 5 -17.58 6.67 9.86
N TYR A 6 -18.36 6.77 10.94
CA TYR A 6 -19.42 5.79 11.26
C TYR A 6 -20.83 6.37 11.37
N SER A 7 -20.99 7.58 11.91
CA SER A 7 -22.32 8.18 12.06
C SER A 7 -22.29 9.70 12.11
N TYR A 8 -23.29 10.31 11.50
CA TYR A 8 -23.51 11.75 11.51
C TYR A 8 -24.99 12.03 11.72
N VAL A 9 -25.30 12.98 12.61
CA VAL A 9 -26.68 13.41 12.86
C VAL A 9 -26.97 14.62 11.98
N ALA A 10 -27.54 14.37 10.80
CA ALA A 10 -27.93 15.41 9.86
C ALA A 10 -29.17 16.17 10.34
N SER A 11 -29.20 17.49 10.08
CA SER A 11 -30.36 18.32 10.39
C SER A 11 -31.46 18.16 9.33
N LEU A 12 -32.72 18.48 9.67
CA LEU A 12 -33.81 18.45 8.70
C LEU A 12 -33.62 19.44 7.54
N ASP A 13 -32.94 20.55 7.78
CA ASP A 13 -32.66 21.56 6.75
C ASP A 13 -31.59 21.06 5.77
N GLU A 14 -30.52 20.44 6.28
CA GLU A 14 -29.48 19.81 5.47
C GLU A 14 -30.02 18.64 4.62
N VAL A 15 -30.89 17.80 5.20
CA VAL A 15 -31.55 16.72 4.44
C VAL A 15 -32.41 17.31 3.32
N ARG A 16 -33.07 18.45 3.56
CA ARG A 16 -33.88 19.15 2.55
C ARG A 16 -33.00 19.77 1.45
N GLU A 17 -31.88 20.39 1.81
CA GLU A 17 -30.90 20.93 0.85
C GLU A 17 -30.28 19.84 -0.03
N ASN A 18 -30.17 18.63 0.50
CA ASN A 18 -29.71 17.45 -0.23
C ASN A 18 -30.85 16.70 -0.95
N ASP A 19 -31.99 17.33 -1.22
CA ASP A 19 -33.16 16.73 -1.92
C ASP A 19 -33.68 15.44 -1.27
N TYR A 20 -33.59 15.34 0.06
CA TYR A 20 -33.91 14.13 0.83
C TYR A 20 -33.09 12.90 0.40
N ASN A 21 -31.94 13.11 -0.23
CA ASN A 21 -31.00 12.07 -0.59
C ASN A 21 -30.22 11.65 0.66
N LEU A 22 -30.45 10.42 1.13
CA LEU A 22 -29.87 9.86 2.36
C LEU A 22 -28.68 8.92 2.10
N ASN A 23 -28.04 9.02 0.93
CA ASN A 23 -26.85 8.23 0.64
C ASN A 23 -25.76 8.50 1.68
N ILE A 24 -25.29 7.43 2.35
CA ILE A 24 -24.34 7.50 3.47
C ILE A 24 -23.06 8.30 3.15
N PRO A 25 -22.42 8.17 1.97
CA PRO A 25 -21.21 8.94 1.63
C PRO A 25 -21.40 10.46 1.60
N ARG A 26 -22.64 10.95 1.62
CA ARG A 26 -22.98 12.38 1.65
C ARG A 26 -22.91 12.97 3.06
N TYR A 27 -23.04 12.14 4.09
CA TYR A 27 -23.13 12.57 5.49
C TYR A 27 -22.01 12.01 6.36
N VAL A 28 -21.42 10.89 5.93
CA VAL A 28 -20.32 10.25 6.62
C VAL A 28 -19.19 10.10 5.62
N ASP A 29 -18.08 10.75 5.92
CA ASP A 29 -16.84 10.51 5.20
C ASP A 29 -16.31 9.13 5.58
N THR A 30 -16.52 8.16 4.70
CA THR A 30 -16.03 6.79 4.89
C THR A 30 -14.66 6.57 4.25
N PHE A 31 -13.99 7.62 3.76
CA PHE A 31 -12.67 7.47 3.17
C PHE A 31 -11.64 7.13 4.25
N GLU A 32 -10.83 6.12 3.95
CA GLU A 32 -9.60 5.85 4.69
C GLU A 32 -8.49 6.60 3.97
N GLU A 33 -7.86 7.56 4.67
CA GLU A 33 -6.63 8.15 4.17
C GLU A 33 -5.58 7.04 4.13
N GLU A 34 -5.08 6.74 2.93
CA GLU A 34 -3.94 5.84 2.78
C GLU A 34 -2.73 6.48 3.48
N GLU A 35 -2.02 5.69 4.29
CA GLU A 35 -0.78 6.19 4.89
C GLU A 35 0.21 6.54 3.77
N PRO A 36 0.93 7.67 3.90
CA PRO A 36 1.93 8.05 2.92
C PRO A 36 3.02 6.98 2.85
N VAL A 37 3.31 6.52 1.64
CA VAL A 37 4.38 5.54 1.41
C VAL A 37 5.73 6.19 1.71
N ASP A 38 6.53 5.56 2.58
CA ASP A 38 7.92 5.96 2.81
C ASP A 38 8.79 5.50 1.64
N ILE A 39 9.05 6.43 0.71
CA ILE A 39 9.84 6.18 -0.49
C ILE A 39 11.30 5.85 -0.14
N ASP A 40 11.85 6.41 0.94
CA ASP A 40 13.23 6.17 1.34
C ASP A 40 13.38 4.76 1.94
N ALA A 41 12.40 4.30 2.71
CA ALA A 41 12.33 2.92 3.19
C ALA A 41 12.23 1.93 2.02
N VAL A 42 11.30 2.14 1.09
CA VAL A 42 11.14 1.28 -0.09
C VAL A 42 12.41 1.26 -0.94
N ALA A 43 13.06 2.41 -1.14
CA ALA A 43 14.32 2.47 -1.89
C ALA A 43 15.47 1.74 -1.18
N SER A 44 15.46 1.70 0.15
CA SER A 44 16.46 0.97 0.95
C SER A 44 16.22 -0.54 0.86
N GLU A 45 14.97 -0.99 1.01
CA GLU A 45 14.58 -2.40 0.83
C GLU A 45 14.95 -2.93 -0.56
N LEU A 46 14.74 -2.12 -1.61
CA LEU A 46 15.13 -2.50 -2.97
C LEU A 46 16.64 -2.71 -3.13
N LYS A 47 17.46 -1.86 -2.49
CA LYS A 47 18.93 -1.99 -2.53
C LYS A 47 19.42 -3.20 -1.75
N GLU A 48 18.80 -3.48 -0.61
CA GLU A 48 19.10 -4.68 0.17
C GLU A 48 18.77 -5.93 -0.63
N LEU A 49 17.60 -5.97 -1.26
CA LEU A 49 17.19 -7.08 -2.12
C LEU A 49 18.15 -7.29 -3.30
N GLU A 50 18.59 -6.22 -3.97
CA GLU A 50 19.57 -6.31 -5.06
C GLU A 50 20.91 -6.91 -4.58
N THR A 51 21.33 -6.54 -3.35
CA THR A 51 22.55 -7.09 -2.74
C THR A 51 22.40 -8.58 -2.42
N GLU A 52 21.24 -9.00 -1.90
CA GLU A 52 20.94 -10.41 -1.63
C GLU A 52 20.86 -11.25 -2.91
N MET A 53 20.29 -10.69 -3.98
CA MET A 53 20.26 -11.33 -5.30
C MET A 53 21.67 -11.56 -5.82
N GLN A 54 22.54 -10.53 -5.80
CA GLN A 54 23.92 -10.67 -6.25
C GLN A 54 24.70 -11.72 -5.45
N ALA A 55 24.53 -11.72 -4.12
CA ALA A 55 25.16 -12.74 -3.27
C ALA A 55 24.68 -14.16 -3.60
N THR A 56 23.40 -14.31 -3.93
CA THR A 56 22.82 -15.58 -4.35
C THR A 56 23.38 -16.02 -5.71
N ASP A 57 23.48 -15.10 -6.67
CA ASP A 57 24.05 -15.36 -7.99
C ASP A 57 25.53 -15.76 -7.89
N ASP A 58 26.30 -15.13 -7.01
CA ASP A 58 27.70 -15.49 -6.76
C ASP A 58 27.84 -16.92 -6.20
N ILE A 59 26.94 -17.31 -5.29
CA ILE A 59 26.89 -18.68 -4.75
C ILE A 59 26.55 -19.69 -5.84
N ILE A 60 25.52 -19.39 -6.65
CA ILE A 60 25.11 -20.26 -7.76
C ILE A 60 26.24 -20.37 -8.80
N ALA A 61 26.92 -19.27 -9.12
CA ALA A 61 28.07 -19.27 -10.02
C ALA A 61 29.22 -20.14 -9.49
N GLY A 62 29.45 -20.11 -8.17
CA GLY A 62 30.39 -21.02 -7.50
C GLY A 62 30.05 -22.48 -7.75
N PHE A 63 28.80 -22.89 -7.51
CA PHE A 63 28.36 -24.26 -7.76
C PHE A 63 28.40 -24.63 -9.24
N CYS A 64 28.00 -23.73 -10.14
CA CYS A 64 28.07 -23.97 -11.59
C CYS A 64 29.51 -24.23 -12.05
N LYS A 65 30.47 -23.46 -11.51
CA LYS A 65 31.90 -23.64 -11.80
C LYS A 65 32.44 -24.98 -11.29
N GLU A 66 32.00 -25.43 -10.12
CA GLU A 66 32.39 -26.75 -9.58
C GLU A 66 31.84 -27.91 -10.40
N LEU A 67 30.63 -27.74 -10.96
CA LEU A 67 29.94 -28.75 -11.76
C LEU A 67 30.29 -28.70 -13.25
N ASP A 68 31.14 -27.76 -13.68
CA ASP A 68 31.50 -27.50 -15.08
C ASP A 68 30.28 -27.25 -15.98
N ILE A 69 29.28 -26.53 -15.45
CA ILE A 69 28.07 -26.13 -16.16
C ILE A 69 28.03 -24.61 -16.36
N PRO A 70 27.41 -24.12 -17.46
CA PRO A 70 27.25 -22.68 -17.68
C PRO A 70 26.31 -22.06 -16.64
N THR A 71 26.60 -20.82 -16.23
CA THR A 71 25.74 -20.05 -15.33
C THR A 71 24.48 -19.59 -16.07
N PRO A 72 23.29 -19.67 -15.44
CA PRO A 72 22.01 -19.40 -16.09
C PRO A 72 21.58 -17.91 -16.13
N PHE A 73 22.44 -17.00 -15.66
CA PHE A 73 22.25 -15.55 -15.61
C PHE A 73 23.45 -14.82 -16.21
#